data_AF-A0A537P8A2-F1
#
_entry.id   AF-A0A537P8A2-F1
#
_cell.length_a   1.000
_cell.length_b   1.000
_cell.length_c   1.000
_cell.angle_alpha   90.00
_cell.angle_beta   90.00
_cell.angle_gamma   90.00
#
_symmetry.space_group_name_H-M   'P 1'
#
loop_
_entity.id
_entity.type
_entity.pdbx_description
1 polymer ?
#
loop_
_entity_poly.entity_id
_entity_poly.type
_entity_poly.pdbx_seq_one_letter_code
_entity_poly.pdbx_strand_id
1 'polypeptide(L)'
;MALFATTIAGSLPKPAWLAEPNKLWPAWRGAGAALEDAKRDATLLALKLQEDCGIDIVTDGEQSRQHFVHGFLEFVEGIDFARKVEIGIRADRYKAMVPTVTAALRLKSRVHAHEARLARAHTQRKLKFTLPGPMTIVDTVADAHYGDRPKMAMAFADLLNAEARALEADGIDVIQFDEPAFNVYLREVEEWGIDALHRAIDGLTCTTAVHICYGYGI
;
A
#
# COMPACT_ATOMS: atom_id res chain seq x y z
N MET A 1 -7.22 -28.26 -0.43
CA MET A 1 -7.39 -26.81 -0.15
C MET A 1 -7.94 -26.70 1.27
N ALA A 2 -7.38 -25.84 2.13
CA ALA A 2 -7.86 -25.68 3.50
C ALA A 2 -9.31 -25.17 3.51
N LEU A 3 -10.15 -25.68 4.41
CA LEU A 3 -11.55 -25.27 4.52
C LEU A 3 -11.69 -23.82 5.04
N PHE A 4 -10.79 -23.41 5.93
CA PHE A 4 -10.69 -22.06 6.48
C PHE A 4 -9.26 -21.54 6.29
N ALA A 5 -8.97 -20.96 5.12
CA ALA A 5 -7.65 -20.40 4.84
C ALA A 5 -7.39 -19.14 5.69
N THR A 6 -6.24 -19.09 6.33
CA THR A 6 -5.80 -18.01 7.21
C THR A 6 -4.90 -17.00 6.48
N THR A 7 -5.01 -15.73 6.84
CA THR A 7 -4.14 -14.64 6.39
C THR A 7 -4.19 -13.49 7.40
N ILE A 8 -3.27 -12.53 7.27
CA ILE A 8 -3.21 -11.29 8.08
C ILE A 8 -3.55 -10.08 7.23
N ALA A 9 -3.86 -8.92 7.83
CA ALA A 9 -4.18 -7.71 7.06
C ALA A 9 -3.04 -7.31 6.10
N GLY A 10 -1.79 -7.25 6.59
CA GLY A 10 -0.61 -6.90 5.80
C GLY A 10 0.63 -6.74 6.68
N SER A 11 0.81 -5.55 7.25
CA SER A 11 2.00 -5.20 8.04
C SER A 11 2.25 -6.10 9.26
N LEU A 12 3.53 -6.40 9.51
CA LEU A 12 4.04 -7.01 10.74
C LEU A 12 5.06 -6.09 11.43
N PRO A 13 5.30 -6.23 12.75
CA PRO A 13 6.33 -5.47 13.45
C PRO A 13 7.69 -5.61 12.79
N LYS A 14 8.35 -4.48 12.53
CA LYS A 14 9.69 -4.45 11.96
C LYS A 14 10.73 -4.83 13.02
N PRO A 15 11.78 -5.59 12.68
CA PRO A 15 12.88 -5.84 13.59
C PRO A 15 13.51 -4.53 14.09
N ALA A 16 13.91 -4.48 15.35
CA ALA A 16 14.46 -3.25 15.97
C ALA A 16 15.75 -2.74 15.30
N TRP A 17 16.47 -3.63 14.61
CA TRP A 17 17.65 -3.28 13.81
C TRP A 17 17.30 -2.63 12.47
N LEU A 18 16.06 -2.77 11.99
CA LEU A 18 15.59 -2.15 10.75
C LEU A 18 14.99 -0.76 11.01
N ALA A 19 14.08 -0.66 11.98
CA ALA A 19 13.33 0.56 12.26
C ALA A 19 12.99 0.73 13.75
N GLU A 20 12.54 1.92 14.14
CA GLU A 20 12.04 2.18 15.49
C GLU A 20 10.82 1.29 15.83
N PRO A 21 10.81 0.59 16.99
CA PRO A 21 9.69 -0.27 17.36
C PRO A 21 8.48 0.55 17.86
N ASN A 22 7.28 -0.04 17.77
CA ASN A 22 6.02 0.49 18.33
C ASN A 22 5.63 1.90 17.83
N LYS A 23 5.94 2.21 16.58
CA LYS A 23 5.60 3.51 15.95
C LYS A 23 5.05 3.32 14.54
N LEU A 24 4.10 4.17 14.18
CA LEU A 24 3.78 4.43 12.78
C LEU A 24 4.81 5.41 12.21
N TRP A 25 5.12 5.30 10.91
CA TRP A 25 6.22 6.04 10.25
C TRP A 25 7.56 5.94 10.99
N PRO A 26 8.05 4.72 11.31
CA PRO A 26 9.30 4.60 12.02
C PRO A 26 10.47 5.05 11.14
N ALA A 27 11.43 5.75 11.75
CA ALA A 27 12.68 6.07 11.08
C ALA A 27 13.46 4.78 10.79
N TRP A 28 14.06 4.70 9.60
CA TRP A 28 15.00 3.64 9.28
C TRP A 28 16.28 3.81 10.10
N ARG A 29 16.89 2.69 10.53
CA ARG A 29 18.15 2.68 11.26
C ARG A 29 19.39 2.82 10.37
N GLY A 30 19.23 2.59 9.07
CA GLY A 30 20.31 2.62 8.08
C GLY A 30 19.91 3.38 6.82
N ALA A 31 20.84 3.43 5.86
CA ALA A 31 20.65 4.03 4.55
C ALA A 31 21.44 3.28 3.46
N GLY A 32 21.14 3.56 2.19
CA GLY A 32 21.84 2.97 1.05
C GLY A 32 21.73 1.45 1.00
N ALA A 33 22.77 0.79 0.48
CA ALA A 33 22.78 -0.67 0.29
C ALA A 33 22.51 -1.46 1.58
N ALA A 34 23.05 -1.00 2.72
CA ALA A 34 22.84 -1.65 4.00
C ALA A 34 21.36 -1.63 4.44
N LEU A 35 20.63 -0.56 4.12
CA LEU A 35 19.18 -0.50 4.37
C LEU A 35 18.41 -1.47 3.47
N GLU A 36 18.80 -1.58 2.21
CA GLU A 36 18.13 -2.50 1.27
C GLU A 36 18.37 -3.97 1.65
N ASP A 37 19.59 -4.33 2.08
CA ASP A 37 19.88 -5.64 2.66
C ASP A 37 19.06 -5.89 3.93
N ALA A 38 18.97 -4.89 4.82
CA ALA A 38 18.17 -4.97 6.04
C ALA A 38 16.66 -5.20 5.73
N LYS A 39 16.09 -4.47 4.75
CA LYS A 39 14.70 -4.66 4.32
C LYS A 39 14.47 -6.05 3.74
N ARG A 40 15.40 -6.54 2.92
CA ARG A 40 15.37 -7.91 2.38
C ARG A 40 15.31 -8.93 3.51
N ASP A 41 16.25 -8.86 4.43
CA ASP A 41 16.38 -9.83 5.52
C ASP A 41 15.15 -9.81 6.45
N ALA A 42 14.58 -8.63 6.71
CA ALA A 42 13.35 -8.49 7.49
C ALA A 42 12.14 -9.09 6.78
N THR A 43 12.04 -8.89 5.46
CA THR A 43 10.97 -9.49 4.63
C THR A 43 11.04 -11.01 4.68
N LEU A 44 12.23 -11.60 4.54
CA LEU A 44 12.42 -13.05 4.63
C LEU A 44 12.08 -13.59 6.02
N LEU A 45 12.47 -12.87 7.08
CA LEU A 45 12.13 -13.24 8.44
C LEU A 45 10.62 -13.21 8.68
N ALA A 46 9.93 -12.16 8.22
CA ALA A 46 8.47 -12.03 8.33
C ALA A 46 7.75 -13.12 7.54
N LEU A 47 8.22 -13.45 6.35
CA LEU A 47 7.68 -14.51 5.50
C LEU A 47 7.82 -15.87 6.20
N LYS A 48 9.03 -16.20 6.69
CA LYS A 48 9.30 -17.47 7.37
C LYS A 48 8.52 -17.61 8.67
N LEU A 49 8.39 -16.53 9.43
CA LEU A 49 7.57 -16.50 10.65
C LEU A 49 6.10 -16.85 10.35
N GLN A 50 5.51 -16.24 9.32
CA GLN A 50 4.15 -16.58 8.90
C GLN A 50 4.03 -18.05 8.47
N GLU A 51 5.04 -18.56 7.77
CA GLU A 51 5.08 -19.97 7.38
C GLU A 51 5.09 -20.91 8.58
N ASP A 52 5.97 -20.65 9.55
CA ASP A 52 6.14 -21.44 10.76
C ASP A 52 4.91 -21.36 11.69
N CYS A 53 4.19 -20.24 11.68
CA CYS A 53 2.91 -20.08 12.36
C CYS A 53 1.73 -20.78 11.65
N GLY A 54 1.94 -21.35 10.46
CA GLY A 54 0.90 -22.05 9.71
C GLY A 54 -0.07 -21.14 8.93
N ILE A 55 0.30 -19.90 8.64
CA ILE A 55 -0.53 -18.98 7.83
C ILE A 55 -0.64 -19.46 6.38
N ASP A 56 -1.86 -19.69 5.88
CA ASP A 56 -2.09 -20.26 4.54
C ASP A 56 -1.74 -19.32 3.40
N ILE A 57 -2.08 -18.03 3.54
CA ILE A 57 -1.80 -16.96 2.57
C ILE A 57 -0.91 -15.93 3.24
N VAL A 58 0.39 -15.98 2.92
CA VAL A 58 1.44 -15.16 3.54
C VAL A 58 1.57 -13.80 2.83
N THR A 59 2.25 -12.86 3.46
CA THR A 59 2.51 -11.49 2.95
C THR A 59 3.98 -11.12 3.06
N ASP A 60 4.39 -10.01 2.45
CA ASP A 60 5.71 -9.39 2.65
C ASP A 60 5.86 -8.74 4.05
N GLY A 61 4.80 -8.73 4.86
CA GLY A 61 4.75 -8.07 6.16
C GLY A 61 4.98 -6.56 6.09
N GLU A 62 4.88 -5.95 4.90
CA GLU A 62 5.22 -4.55 4.59
C GLU A 62 6.57 -4.10 5.18
N GLN A 63 7.55 -5.02 5.22
CA GLN A 63 8.83 -4.79 5.91
C GLN A 63 9.68 -3.72 5.22
N SER A 64 9.59 -3.56 3.90
CA SER A 64 10.34 -2.54 3.16
C SER A 64 9.74 -1.13 3.19
N ARG A 65 8.54 -0.98 3.76
CA ARG A 65 7.74 0.25 3.68
C ARG A 65 7.70 0.97 5.03
N GLN A 66 7.94 2.28 5.03
CA GLN A 66 7.73 3.09 6.24
C GLN A 66 6.24 3.27 6.56
N HIS A 67 5.42 3.37 5.51
CA HIS A 67 3.98 3.54 5.61
C HIS A 67 3.30 2.98 4.36
N PHE A 68 2.13 2.36 4.53
CA PHE A 68 1.40 1.66 3.46
C PHE A 68 0.99 2.58 2.29
N VAL A 69 0.80 3.89 2.56
CA VAL A 69 0.50 4.88 1.51
C VAL A 69 1.76 5.56 0.95
N HIS A 70 2.66 6.04 1.80
CA HIS A 70 3.77 6.91 1.34
C HIS A 70 4.81 6.15 0.52
N GLY A 71 5.01 4.85 0.81
CA GLY A 71 5.90 4.02 0.01
C GLY A 71 5.49 3.93 -1.46
N PHE A 72 4.20 4.05 -1.77
CA PHE A 72 3.72 4.13 -3.15
C PHE A 72 3.91 5.54 -3.75
N LEU A 73 3.52 6.58 -2.99
CA LEU A 73 3.55 7.96 -3.48
C LEU A 73 4.95 8.46 -3.84
N GLU A 74 6.00 8.00 -3.16
CA GLU A 74 7.39 8.38 -3.46
C GLU A 74 7.82 8.03 -4.90
N PHE A 75 7.17 7.03 -5.51
CA PHE A 75 7.42 6.57 -6.87
C PHE A 75 6.48 7.22 -7.90
N VAL A 76 5.63 8.16 -7.48
CA VAL A 76 4.70 8.87 -8.35
C VAL A 76 5.25 10.26 -8.70
N GLU A 77 5.37 10.55 -9.99
CA GLU A 77 5.63 11.90 -10.52
C GLU A 77 4.36 12.76 -10.43
N GLY A 78 4.54 14.08 -10.39
CA GLY A 78 3.43 15.03 -10.26
C GLY A 78 3.04 15.35 -8.81
N ILE A 79 3.77 14.79 -7.84
CA ILE A 79 3.63 15.10 -6.40
C ILE A 79 4.84 15.90 -5.93
N ASP A 80 4.59 17.08 -5.35
CA ASP A 80 5.57 17.90 -4.68
C ASP A 80 5.58 17.59 -3.17
N PHE A 81 6.63 16.89 -2.73
CA PHE A 81 6.83 16.52 -1.33
C PHE A 81 7.40 17.64 -0.46
N ALA A 82 7.96 18.70 -1.07
CA ALA A 82 8.41 19.89 -0.37
C ALA A 82 7.25 20.83 -0.07
N ARG A 83 6.27 20.92 -0.99
CA ARG A 83 5.02 21.65 -0.78
C ARG A 83 4.03 20.81 0.05
N LYS A 84 4.10 20.96 1.36
CA LYS A 84 3.15 20.34 2.29
C LYS A 84 2.03 21.29 2.69
N VAL A 85 0.81 20.76 2.77
CA VAL A 85 -0.39 21.47 3.23
C VAL A 85 -0.99 20.69 4.40
N GLU A 86 -1.47 21.39 5.42
CA GLU A 86 -2.24 20.75 6.49
C GLU A 86 -3.66 20.50 6.00
N ILE A 87 -4.09 19.24 6.02
CA ILE A 87 -5.48 18.87 5.72
C ILE A 87 -6.07 18.03 6.85
N GLY A 88 -7.40 18.00 6.91
CA GLY A 88 -8.13 17.00 7.67
C GLY A 88 -8.19 15.68 6.92
N ILE A 89 -7.64 14.62 7.51
CA ILE A 89 -7.75 13.26 6.97
C ILE A 89 -8.81 12.49 7.77
N ARG A 90 -9.43 11.47 7.16
CA ARG A 90 -10.52 10.69 7.78
C ARG A 90 -11.68 11.55 8.28
N ALA A 91 -12.13 12.50 7.46
CA ALA A 91 -13.15 13.50 7.78
C ALA A 91 -12.80 14.30 9.04
N ASP A 92 -11.63 14.96 9.00
CA ASP A 92 -11.11 15.84 10.06
C ASP A 92 -10.84 15.17 11.42
N ARG A 93 -10.87 13.82 11.50
CA ARG A 93 -10.47 13.11 12.72
C ARG A 93 -9.00 13.35 13.08
N TYR A 94 -8.15 13.58 12.08
CA TYR A 94 -6.75 13.89 12.26
C TYR A 94 -6.34 15.04 11.35
N LYS A 95 -5.40 15.88 11.83
CA LYS A 95 -4.69 16.86 11.01
C LYS A 95 -3.34 16.29 10.60
N ALA A 96 -3.02 16.36 9.31
CA ALA A 96 -1.75 15.86 8.79
C ALA A 96 -1.16 16.82 7.75
N MET A 97 0.16 16.97 7.79
CA MET A 97 0.92 17.66 6.74
C MET A 97 1.13 16.69 5.57
N VAL A 98 0.39 16.89 4.48
CA VAL A 98 0.39 16.01 3.31
C VAL A 98 1.11 16.65 2.13
N PRO A 99 1.75 15.88 1.24
CA PRO A 99 2.33 16.41 0.01
C PRO A 99 1.23 16.87 -0.97
N THR A 100 1.60 17.69 -1.96
CA THR A 100 0.64 18.29 -2.91
C THR A 100 0.81 17.73 -4.32
N VAL A 101 -0.28 17.31 -4.95
CA VAL A 101 -0.33 16.99 -6.38
C VAL A 101 -0.33 18.29 -7.19
N THR A 102 0.70 18.48 -8.00
CA THR A 102 0.95 19.73 -8.76
C THR A 102 0.99 19.53 -10.27
N ALA A 103 1.03 18.29 -10.75
CA ALA A 103 0.98 17.95 -12.17
C ALA A 103 0.31 16.59 -12.41
N ALA A 104 0.17 16.21 -13.68
CA ALA A 104 -0.34 14.91 -14.09
C ALA A 104 0.50 13.77 -13.48
N LEU A 105 -0.19 12.73 -12.99
CA LEU A 105 0.43 11.64 -12.23
C LEU A 105 0.98 10.56 -13.16
N ARG A 106 2.20 10.09 -12.88
CA ARG A 106 2.86 8.99 -13.62
C ARG A 106 3.72 8.17 -12.68
N LEU A 107 3.88 6.88 -12.94
CA LEU A 107 4.88 6.07 -12.23
C LEU A 107 6.28 6.37 -12.76
N LYS A 108 7.23 6.68 -11.87
CA LYS A 108 8.66 6.81 -12.19
C LYS A 108 9.25 5.48 -12.64
N SER A 109 8.81 4.41 -11.97
CA SER A 109 9.22 3.03 -12.18
C SER A 109 8.22 2.10 -11.49
N ARG A 110 8.45 0.78 -11.62
CA ARG A 110 7.79 -0.20 -10.74
C ARG A 110 8.06 0.14 -9.27
N VAL A 111 7.02 0.08 -8.44
CA VAL A 111 7.08 0.49 -7.03
C VAL A 111 7.56 -0.67 -6.15
N HIS A 112 7.02 -1.86 -6.38
CA HIS A 112 7.16 -3.00 -5.47
C HIS A 112 7.77 -4.25 -6.13
N ALA A 113 8.40 -4.08 -7.30
CA ALA A 113 8.95 -5.21 -8.06
C ALA A 113 10.03 -5.96 -7.28
N HIS A 114 10.88 -5.27 -6.51
CA HIS A 114 11.94 -5.93 -5.76
C HIS A 114 11.36 -6.85 -4.67
N GLU A 115 10.45 -6.32 -3.87
CA GLU A 115 9.83 -7.02 -2.75
C GLU A 115 8.94 -8.17 -3.19
N ALA A 116 8.12 -7.96 -4.23
CA ALA A 116 7.24 -8.99 -4.75
C ALA A 116 8.05 -10.18 -5.27
N ARG A 117 9.09 -9.92 -6.06
CA ARG A 117 9.98 -10.98 -6.60
C ARG A 117 10.77 -11.67 -5.51
N LEU A 118 11.27 -10.92 -4.54
CA LEU A 118 11.96 -11.48 -3.39
C LEU A 118 11.05 -12.43 -2.61
N ALA A 119 9.85 -11.98 -2.22
CA ALA A 119 8.91 -12.79 -1.46
C ALA A 119 8.47 -14.03 -2.26
N ARG A 120 8.16 -13.85 -3.55
CA ARG A 120 7.76 -14.96 -4.41
C ARG A 120 8.85 -16.02 -4.55
N ALA A 121 10.11 -15.61 -4.67
CA ALA A 121 11.25 -16.53 -4.78
C ALA A 121 11.50 -17.37 -3.50
N HIS A 122 10.99 -16.93 -2.34
CA HIS A 122 11.27 -17.55 -1.04
C HIS A 122 10.05 -18.21 -0.38
N THR A 123 8.91 -18.30 -1.06
CA THR A 123 7.76 -19.09 -0.58
C THR A 123 7.12 -19.84 -1.73
N GLN A 124 6.47 -20.97 -1.41
CA GLN A 124 5.56 -21.68 -2.32
C GLN A 124 4.10 -21.58 -1.86
N ARG A 125 3.83 -20.88 -0.76
CA ARG A 125 2.45 -20.60 -0.31
C ARG A 125 1.82 -19.54 -1.22
N LYS A 126 0.50 -19.40 -1.11
CA LYS A 126 -0.19 -18.26 -1.71
C LYS A 126 0.36 -16.97 -1.10
N LEU A 127 0.69 -16.02 -1.96
CA LEU A 127 1.29 -14.75 -1.56
C LEU A 127 0.29 -13.62 -1.80
N LYS A 128 0.01 -12.86 -0.75
CA LYS A 128 -0.81 -11.65 -0.81
C LYS A 128 0.06 -10.40 -0.72
N PHE A 129 -0.22 -9.41 -1.54
CA PHE A 129 0.45 -8.12 -1.54
C PHE A 129 -0.56 -6.99 -1.35
N THR A 130 -0.25 -6.02 -0.47
CA THR A 130 -1.12 -4.88 -0.18
C THR A 130 -0.73 -3.66 -1.03
N LEU A 131 -1.71 -2.91 -1.49
CA LEU A 131 -1.60 -1.60 -2.11
C LEU A 131 -2.58 -0.65 -1.41
N PRO A 132 -2.26 0.64 -1.26
CA PRO A 132 -3.25 1.61 -0.80
C PRO A 132 -4.35 1.78 -1.86
N GLY A 133 -5.60 1.90 -1.45
CA GLY A 133 -6.72 2.15 -2.35
C GLY A 133 -6.80 3.60 -2.84
N PRO A 134 -7.41 3.87 -4.02
CA PRO A 134 -7.48 5.21 -4.60
C PRO A 134 -8.09 6.26 -3.68
N MET A 135 -9.19 5.96 -2.98
CA MET A 135 -9.86 6.91 -2.09
C MET A 135 -8.99 7.23 -0.87
N THR A 136 -8.35 6.22 -0.29
CA THR A 136 -7.42 6.40 0.82
C THR A 136 -6.17 7.19 0.40
N ILE A 137 -5.68 7.03 -0.82
CA ILE A 137 -4.60 7.87 -1.35
C ILE A 137 -5.03 9.33 -1.42
N VAL A 138 -6.16 9.63 -2.09
CA VAL A 138 -6.60 11.03 -2.23
C VAL A 138 -6.99 11.69 -0.91
N ASP A 139 -7.25 10.90 0.13
CA ASP A 139 -7.43 11.38 1.50
C ASP A 139 -6.14 11.82 2.20
N THR A 140 -4.99 11.53 1.61
CA THR A 140 -3.66 11.75 2.22
C THR A 140 -2.72 12.58 1.34
N VAL A 141 -3.28 13.28 0.34
CA VAL A 141 -2.58 14.25 -0.51
C VAL A 141 -3.45 15.49 -0.75
N ALA A 142 -2.84 16.66 -0.90
CA ALA A 142 -3.52 17.87 -1.35
C ALA A 142 -3.57 17.93 -2.88
N ASP A 143 -4.57 18.61 -3.44
CA ASP A 143 -4.73 18.78 -4.90
C ASP A 143 -4.55 20.24 -5.32
N ALA A 144 -3.62 20.48 -6.23
CA ALA A 144 -3.41 21.76 -6.90
C ALA A 144 -3.37 21.61 -8.43
N HIS A 145 -3.82 20.48 -8.98
CA HIS A 145 -3.78 20.17 -10.40
C HIS A 145 -5.13 19.74 -10.99
N TYR A 146 -5.79 18.75 -10.40
CA TYR A 146 -7.02 18.16 -10.96
C TYR A 146 -8.26 19.00 -10.65
N GLY A 147 -8.29 19.64 -9.48
CA GLY A 147 -9.41 20.45 -9.00
C GLY A 147 -10.68 19.65 -8.74
N ASP A 148 -10.58 18.32 -8.72
CA ASP A 148 -11.69 17.38 -8.71
C ASP A 148 -11.23 16.03 -8.15
N ARG A 149 -11.67 15.72 -6.92
CA ARG A 149 -11.21 14.57 -6.14
C ARG A 149 -11.50 13.24 -6.85
N PRO A 150 -12.70 12.99 -7.43
CA PRO A 150 -12.95 11.86 -8.33
C PRO A 150 -11.94 11.72 -9.48
N LYS A 151 -11.60 12.81 -10.19
CA LYS A 151 -10.63 12.74 -11.30
C LYS A 151 -9.23 12.38 -10.80
N MET A 152 -8.81 12.96 -9.68
CA MET A 152 -7.53 12.60 -9.06
C MET A 152 -7.52 11.14 -8.60
N ALA A 153 -8.63 10.63 -8.04
CA ALA A 153 -8.75 9.24 -7.62
C ALA A 153 -8.65 8.27 -8.82
N MET A 154 -9.29 8.59 -9.95
CA MET A 154 -9.18 7.80 -11.18
C MET A 154 -7.75 7.80 -11.74
N ALA A 155 -7.05 8.94 -11.68
CA ALA A 155 -5.65 9.00 -12.08
C ALA A 155 -4.75 8.13 -11.19
N PHE A 156 -4.97 8.10 -9.86
CA PHE A 156 -4.28 7.16 -8.99
C PHE A 156 -4.69 5.70 -9.25
N ALA A 157 -5.96 5.43 -9.56
CA ALA A 157 -6.44 4.10 -9.89
C ALA A 157 -5.75 3.54 -11.15
N ASP A 158 -5.49 4.37 -12.17
CA ASP A 158 -4.71 3.99 -13.35
C ASP A 158 -3.28 3.55 -12.99
N LEU A 159 -2.60 4.29 -12.10
CA LEU A 159 -1.25 3.94 -11.65
C LEU A 159 -1.26 2.67 -10.79
N LEU A 160 -2.23 2.54 -9.91
CA LEU A 160 -2.44 1.36 -9.08
C LEU A 160 -2.72 0.12 -9.92
N ASN A 161 -3.54 0.24 -10.96
CA ASN A 161 -3.81 -0.85 -11.89
C ASN A 161 -2.53 -1.30 -12.62
N ALA A 162 -1.73 -0.34 -13.10
CA ALA A 162 -0.46 -0.65 -13.74
C ALA A 162 0.49 -1.43 -12.80
N GLU A 163 0.61 -1.01 -11.54
CA GLU A 163 1.43 -1.72 -10.55
C GLU A 163 0.82 -3.08 -10.18
N ALA A 164 -0.50 -3.17 -9.99
CA ALA A 164 -1.20 -4.39 -9.63
C ALA A 164 -1.06 -5.48 -10.71
N ARG A 165 -1.27 -5.13 -11.99
CA ARG A 165 -1.09 -6.09 -13.10
C ARG A 165 0.35 -6.57 -13.20
N ALA A 166 1.30 -5.71 -12.85
CA ALA A 166 2.70 -6.06 -12.85
C ALA A 166 3.10 -6.93 -11.64
N LEU A 167 2.44 -6.75 -10.48
CA LEU A 167 2.53 -7.65 -9.33
C LEU A 167 1.93 -9.02 -9.62
N GLU A 168 0.77 -9.08 -10.29
CA GLU A 168 0.19 -10.35 -10.78
C GLU A 168 1.17 -11.09 -11.69
N ALA A 169 1.79 -10.38 -12.64
CA ALA A 169 2.81 -10.94 -13.53
C ALA A 169 4.07 -11.44 -12.78
N ASP A 170 4.40 -10.86 -11.62
CA ASP A 170 5.48 -11.31 -10.74
C ASP A 170 5.06 -12.52 -9.86
N GLY A 171 3.83 -13.03 -9.98
CA GLY A 171 3.34 -14.24 -9.33
C GLY A 171 2.65 -14.01 -7.97
N ILE A 172 2.13 -12.82 -7.73
CA ILE A 172 1.28 -12.53 -6.56
C ILE A 172 -0.10 -13.15 -6.76
N ASP A 173 -0.56 -13.94 -5.78
CA ASP A 173 -1.81 -14.70 -5.85
C ASP A 173 -3.04 -13.89 -5.41
N VAL A 174 -2.83 -12.93 -4.51
CA VAL A 174 -3.88 -12.05 -3.98
C VAL A 174 -3.39 -10.60 -3.94
N ILE A 175 -4.12 -9.69 -4.55
CA ILE A 175 -3.83 -8.26 -4.48
C ILE A 175 -4.90 -7.60 -3.62
N GLN A 176 -4.49 -7.03 -2.49
CA GLN A 176 -5.38 -6.32 -1.57
C GLN A 176 -5.23 -4.82 -1.73
N PHE A 177 -6.36 -4.13 -1.83
CA PHE A 177 -6.43 -2.67 -1.77
C PHE A 177 -6.93 -2.23 -0.40
N ASP A 178 -6.14 -1.41 0.30
CA ASP A 178 -6.49 -0.91 1.62
C ASP A 178 -7.32 0.36 1.48
N GLU A 179 -8.61 0.27 1.81
CA GLU A 179 -9.57 1.36 1.80
C GLU A 179 -10.22 1.65 3.18
N PRO A 180 -9.43 1.94 4.23
CA PRO A 180 -9.99 2.51 5.46
C PRO A 180 -10.80 3.80 5.24
N ALA A 181 -10.60 4.54 4.14
CA ALA A 181 -11.40 5.72 3.80
C ALA A 181 -12.86 5.36 3.49
N PHE A 182 -13.14 4.13 3.05
CA PHE A 182 -14.50 3.69 2.75
C PHE A 182 -15.38 3.66 4.01
N ASN A 183 -14.78 3.54 5.19
CA ASN A 183 -15.51 3.58 6.47
C ASN A 183 -15.75 5.01 6.99
N VAL A 184 -15.41 6.02 6.19
CA VAL A 184 -15.52 7.45 6.54
C VAL A 184 -16.41 8.17 5.53
N TYR A 185 -16.10 8.01 4.24
CA TYR A 185 -16.73 8.75 3.15
C TYR A 185 -17.82 7.93 2.47
N LEU A 186 -18.79 7.45 3.26
CA LEU A 186 -19.78 6.46 2.81
C LEU A 186 -20.54 6.89 1.55
N ARG A 187 -20.84 8.19 1.44
CA ARG A 187 -21.53 8.75 0.28
C ARG A 187 -20.62 8.78 -0.96
N GLU A 188 -19.39 9.24 -0.80
CA GLU A 188 -18.41 9.28 -1.88
C GLU A 188 -18.01 7.88 -2.37
N VAL A 189 -18.10 6.86 -1.49
CA VAL A 189 -17.90 5.45 -1.89
C VAL A 189 -18.91 5.06 -2.95
N GLU A 190 -20.19 5.36 -2.73
CA GLU A 190 -21.26 5.08 -3.67
C GLU A 190 -21.15 5.95 -4.94
N GLU A 191 -20.79 7.22 -4.80
CA GLU A 191 -20.73 8.16 -5.92
C GLU A 191 -19.55 7.93 -6.88
N TRP A 192 -18.39 7.48 -6.38
CA TRP A 192 -17.19 7.29 -7.22
C TRP A 192 -16.13 6.34 -6.64
N GLY A 193 -16.15 6.03 -5.33
CA GLY A 193 -15.12 5.20 -4.70
C GLY A 193 -15.09 3.76 -5.25
N ILE A 194 -16.26 3.16 -5.47
CA ILE A 194 -16.36 1.83 -6.09
C ILE A 194 -15.80 1.84 -7.51
N ASP A 195 -16.12 2.86 -8.31
CA ASP A 195 -15.62 2.98 -9.69
C ASP A 195 -14.09 3.13 -9.74
N ALA A 196 -13.52 3.92 -8.83
CA ALA A 196 -12.08 4.05 -8.71
C ALA A 196 -11.41 2.73 -8.30
N LEU A 197 -12.00 1.97 -7.38
CA LEU A 197 -11.49 0.65 -6.99
C LEU A 197 -11.61 -0.36 -8.14
N HIS A 198 -12.73 -0.38 -8.86
CA HIS A 198 -12.90 -1.21 -10.07
C HIS A 198 -11.87 -0.87 -11.14
N ARG A 199 -11.56 0.42 -11.32
CA ARG A 199 -10.50 0.85 -12.23
C ARG A 199 -9.14 0.32 -11.80
N ALA A 200 -8.84 0.32 -10.50
CA ALA A 200 -7.58 -0.20 -9.96
C ALA A 200 -7.43 -1.71 -10.17
N ILE A 201 -8.53 -2.48 -10.20
CA ILE A 201 -8.50 -3.95 -10.40
C ILE A 201 -8.75 -4.42 -11.83
N ASP A 202 -9.03 -3.50 -12.76
CA ASP A 202 -9.41 -3.82 -14.13
C ASP A 202 -8.39 -4.74 -14.83
N GLY A 203 -8.86 -5.84 -15.39
CA GLY A 203 -8.04 -6.82 -16.11
C GLY A 203 -7.15 -7.73 -15.25
N LEU A 204 -7.24 -7.67 -13.90
CA LEU A 204 -6.62 -8.68 -13.03
C LEU A 204 -7.41 -10.00 -13.09
N THR A 205 -6.68 -11.11 -13.01
CA THR A 205 -7.21 -12.48 -12.96
C THR A 205 -6.96 -13.18 -11.64
N CYS A 206 -5.98 -12.71 -10.85
CA CYS A 206 -5.72 -13.13 -9.48
C CYS A 206 -6.88 -12.74 -8.56
N THR A 207 -6.92 -13.29 -7.35
CA THR A 207 -7.90 -12.85 -6.36
C THR A 207 -7.62 -11.39 -5.97
N THR A 208 -8.65 -10.55 -5.99
CA THR A 208 -8.58 -9.19 -5.48
C THR A 208 -9.32 -9.09 -4.14
N ALA A 209 -8.78 -8.32 -3.21
CA ALA A 209 -9.38 -8.08 -1.90
C ALA A 209 -9.44 -6.58 -1.61
N VAL A 210 -10.38 -6.17 -0.77
CA VAL A 210 -10.42 -4.82 -0.19
C VAL A 210 -10.40 -4.95 1.33
N HIS A 211 -9.52 -4.21 1.99
CA HIS A 211 -9.49 -4.13 3.44
C HIS A 211 -10.07 -2.79 3.91
N ILE A 212 -11.12 -2.87 4.73
CA ILE A 212 -11.80 -1.73 5.31
C ILE A 212 -11.76 -1.90 6.84
N CYS A 213 -11.29 -0.89 7.56
CA CYS A 213 -11.11 -0.96 9.01
C CYS A 213 -11.40 0.38 9.70
N TYR A 214 -11.18 0.42 11.01
CA TYR A 214 -11.26 1.63 11.83
C TYR A 214 -9.88 2.26 12.10
N GLY A 215 -8.85 1.81 11.37
CA GLY A 215 -7.46 2.25 11.54
C GLY A 215 -6.68 1.44 12.57
N TYR A 216 -5.42 1.81 12.74
CA TYR A 216 -4.60 1.30 13.84
C TYR A 216 -5.15 1.80 15.18
N GLY A 217 -5.11 0.96 16.21
CA GLY A 217 -5.37 1.39 17.59
C GLY A 217 -4.19 2.20 18.11
N ILE A 218 -4.13 3.47 17.71
CA ILE A 218 -3.18 4.49 18.18
C ILE A 218 -3.84 5.39 19.22
#